data_AF-A0A924P9W0-F1
#
_entry.id   AF-A0A924P9W0-F1
#
_cell.length_a   1.000
_cell.length_b   1.000
_cell.length_c   1.000
_cell.angle_alpha   90.00
_cell.angle_beta   90.00
_cell.angle_gamma   90.00
#
_symmetry.space_group_name_H-M   'P 1'
#
loop_
_entity.id
_entity.type
_entity.pdbx_description
1 polymer ?
#
loop_
_entity_poly.entity_id
_entity_poly.type
_entity_poly.pdbx_seq_one_letter_code
_entity_poly.pdbx_strand_id
1 'polypeptide(L)'
;MNNNVVSLKAVRDLKEAEHEEMAYHARILDMDKIQLLDEMVRFQEERSKMGHLTLQMMTQGKHLFKALERTAETQELKILTRSYRRHLEYEISAFRENGGRSEASGSGNE
;
A
#
# COMPACT_ATOMS: atom_id res chain seq x y z
N MET A 1 15.21 -2.54 26.98
CA MET A 1 15.00 -3.80 26.22
C MET A 1 13.67 -3.65 25.48
N ASN A 2 13.71 -3.37 24.18
CA ASN A 2 12.49 -3.20 23.38
C ASN A 2 11.92 -4.58 23.06
N ASN A 3 10.93 -5.02 23.85
CA ASN A 3 10.13 -6.18 23.50
C ASN A 3 9.29 -5.81 22.26
N ASN A 4 9.83 -6.10 21.08
CA ASN A 4 9.14 -5.95 19.82
C ASN A 4 8.09 -7.07 19.73
N VAL A 5 6.94 -6.87 20.39
CA VAL A 5 5.86 -7.84 20.42
C VAL A 5 5.16 -7.81 19.07
N VAL A 6 5.66 -8.60 18.12
CA VAL A 6 4.99 -8.82 16.84
C VAL A 6 3.70 -9.58 17.10
N SER A 7 2.56 -8.97 16.77
CA SER A 7 1.26 -9.64 16.85
C SER A 7 1.18 -10.76 15.82
N LEU A 8 1.03 -12.01 16.27
CA LEU A 8 0.79 -13.15 15.39
C LEU A 8 -0.47 -12.96 14.53
N LYS A 9 -1.47 -12.25 15.06
CA LYS A 9 -2.68 -11.88 14.31
C LYS A 9 -2.33 -10.94 13.15
N ALA A 10 -1.60 -9.86 13.40
CA ALA A 10 -1.22 -8.91 12.34
C ALA A 10 -0.39 -9.57 11.23
N VAL A 11 0.48 -10.52 11.60
CA VAL A 11 1.22 -11.33 10.62
C VAL A 11 0.30 -12.23 9.81
N ARG A 12 -0.71 -12.84 10.43
CA ARG A 12 -1.71 -13.66 9.74
C ARG A 12 -2.54 -12.83 8.78
N ASP A 13 -3.07 -11.70 9.25
CA ASP A 13 -3.90 -10.77 8.47
C ASP A 13 -3.10 -10.25 7.26
N LEU A 14 -1.80 -9.97 7.42
CA LEU A 14 -0.91 -9.61 6.30
C LEU A 14 -0.76 -10.73 5.27
N LYS A 15 -0.59 -11.98 5.71
CA LYS A 15 -0.48 -13.13 4.79
C LYS A 15 -1.78 -13.41 4.05
N GLU A 16 -2.91 -13.26 4.74
CA GLU A 16 -4.25 -13.40 4.14
C GLU A 16 -4.44 -12.32 3.07
N ALA A 17 -4.14 -11.05 3.39
CA ALA A 17 -4.19 -9.97 2.42
C ALA A 17 -3.25 -10.22 1.22
N GLU A 18 -2.00 -10.65 1.44
CA GLU A 18 -1.07 -10.98 0.34
C GLU A 18 -1.60 -12.11 -0.55
N HIS A 19 -2.32 -13.09 0.02
CA HIS A 19 -2.90 -14.19 -0.74
C HIS A 19 -4.10 -13.74 -1.57
N GLU A 20 -5.00 -12.96 -0.97
CA GLU A 20 -6.18 -12.39 -1.65
C GLU A 20 -5.75 -11.46 -2.81
N GLU A 21 -4.61 -10.78 -2.67
CA GLU A 21 -4.09 -9.86 -3.66
C GLU A 21 -3.28 -10.51 -4.80
N MET A 22 -3.14 -11.83 -4.83
CA MET A 22 -2.46 -12.52 -5.94
C MET A 22 -3.10 -12.23 -7.29
N ALA A 23 -4.45 -12.17 -7.34
CA ALA A 23 -5.18 -11.85 -8.55
C ALA A 23 -4.96 -10.39 -8.99
N TYR A 24 -4.92 -9.46 -8.03
CA TYR A 24 -4.62 -8.05 -8.32
C TYR A 24 -3.21 -7.91 -8.89
N HIS A 25 -2.23 -8.54 -8.26
CA HIS A 25 -0.84 -8.50 -8.71
C HIS A 25 -0.68 -9.07 -10.13
N ALA A 26 -1.37 -10.18 -10.45
CA ALA A 26 -1.38 -10.72 -11.81
C ALA A 26 -1.90 -9.69 -12.83
N ARG A 27 -3.02 -9.03 -12.53
CA ARG A 27 -3.56 -7.96 -13.40
C ARG A 27 -2.58 -6.81 -13.58
N ILE A 28 -1.91 -6.37 -12.52
CA ILE A 28 -0.90 -5.28 -12.58
C ILE A 28 0.25 -5.63 -13.52
N LEU A 29 0.68 -6.90 -13.54
CA LEU A 29 1.79 -7.33 -14.41
C LEU A 29 1.43 -7.34 -15.90
N ASP A 30 0.14 -7.49 -16.22
CA ASP A 30 -0.36 -7.49 -17.59
C ASP A 30 -0.74 -6.08 -18.10
N MET A 31 -0.76 -5.07 -17.22
CA MET A 31 -1.13 -3.71 -17.58
C MET A 31 -0.02 -2.97 -18.35
N ASP A 32 -0.42 -2.26 -19.40
CA ASP A 32 0.44 -1.30 -20.07
C ASP A 32 0.60 -0.01 -19.26
N LYS A 33 1.46 0.90 -19.74
CA LYS A 33 1.76 2.16 -19.06
C LYS A 33 0.53 3.04 -18.81
N ILE A 34 -0.38 3.14 -19.78
CA ILE A 34 -1.57 3.99 -19.66
C ILE A 34 -2.51 3.37 -18.63
N GLN A 35 -2.73 2.06 -18.70
CA GLN A 35 -3.54 1.32 -17.74
C GLN A 35 -3.00 1.44 -16.31
N LEU A 36 -1.68 1.39 -16.13
CA LEU A 36 -1.05 1.60 -14.82
C LEU A 36 -1.27 3.01 -14.29
N LEU A 37 -1.24 4.03 -15.15
CA LEU A 37 -1.51 5.42 -14.75
C LEU A 37 -2.98 5.63 -14.39
N ASP A 38 -3.91 5.04 -15.13
CA ASP A 38 -5.33 5.08 -14.80
C ASP A 38 -5.61 4.38 -13.47
N GLU A 39 -4.98 3.23 -13.23
CA GLU A 39 -5.08 2.52 -11.95
C GLU A 39 -4.47 3.34 -10.80
N MET A 40 -3.40 4.10 -11.05
CA MET A 40 -2.84 5.06 -10.08
C MET A 40 -3.85 6.15 -9.71
N VAL A 41 -4.56 6.71 -10.70
CA VAL A 41 -5.59 7.72 -10.45
C VAL A 41 -6.73 7.10 -9.63
N ARG A 42 -7.22 5.92 -10.04
CA ARG A 42 -8.27 5.20 -9.32
C ARG A 42 -7.87 4.93 -7.87
N PHE A 43 -6.63 4.50 -7.63
CA PHE A 43 -6.10 4.27 -6.29
C PHE A 43 -6.11 5.55 -5.44
N GLN A 44 -5.69 6.69 -6.01
CA GLN A 44 -5.69 7.96 -5.29
C GLN A 44 -7.11 8.47 -4.99
N GLU A 45 -8.05 8.30 -5.91
CA GLU A 45 -9.45 8.63 -5.68
C GLU A 45 -10.06 7.78 -4.57
N GLU A 46 -9.81 6.47 -4.57
CA GLU A 46 -10.27 5.55 -3.55
C GLU A 46 -9.68 5.92 -2.18
N ARG A 47 -8.39 6.24 -2.13
CA ARG A 47 -7.72 6.70 -0.91
C ARG A 47 -8.32 8.00 -0.39
N SER A 48 -8.58 8.95 -1.29
CA SER A 48 -9.21 10.22 -0.94
C SER A 48 -10.62 10.02 -0.39
N LYS A 49 -11.38 9.06 -0.93
CA LYS A 49 -12.74 8.74 -0.48
C LYS A 49 -12.75 8.08 0.90
N MET A 50 -11.82 7.14 1.15
CA MET A 50 -11.74 6.45 2.44
C MET A 50 -11.12 7.31 3.54
N GLY A 51 -10.23 8.25 3.19
CA GLY A 51 -9.55 9.12 4.14
C GLY A 51 -8.46 8.44 4.97
N HIS A 52 -8.30 7.12 4.84
CA HIS A 52 -7.27 6.34 5.51
C HIS A 52 -6.82 5.15 4.63
N LEU A 53 -5.65 4.59 4.92
CA LEU A 53 -5.13 3.41 4.24
C LEU A 53 -5.58 2.13 4.95
N THR A 54 -6.23 1.23 4.22
CA THR A 54 -6.48 -0.14 4.70
C THR A 54 -5.34 -1.07 4.34
N LEU A 55 -5.27 -2.23 5.00
CA LEU A 55 -4.27 -3.26 4.71
C LEU A 55 -4.27 -3.67 3.23
N GLN A 56 -5.46 -3.80 2.66
CA GLN A 56 -5.66 -4.12 1.25
C GLN A 56 -5.10 -3.02 0.34
N MET A 57 -5.41 -1.75 0.62
CA MET A 57 -4.87 -0.64 -0.17
C MET A 57 -3.35 -0.57 -0.08
N MET A 58 -2.78 -0.80 1.10
CA MET A 58 -1.33 -0.75 1.25
C MET A 58 -0.63 -1.86 0.43
N THR A 59 -1.17 -3.08 0.47
CA THR A 59 -0.63 -4.22 -0.27
C THR A 59 -0.80 -4.04 -1.78
N GLN A 60 -1.99 -3.67 -2.26
CA GLN A 60 -2.25 -3.35 -3.67
C GLN A 60 -1.37 -2.21 -4.18
N GLY A 61 -1.35 -1.10 -3.45
CA GLY A 61 -0.57 0.08 -3.81
C GLY A 61 0.92 -0.25 -3.94
N LYS A 62 1.47 -1.09 -3.07
CA LYS A 62 2.87 -1.54 -3.17
C LYS A 62 3.16 -2.23 -4.51
N HIS A 63 2.26 -3.07 -5.01
CA HIS A 63 2.40 -3.71 -6.32
C HIS A 63 2.28 -2.70 -7.47
N LEU A 64 1.26 -1.85 -7.42
CA LEU A 64 1.00 -0.81 -8.42
C LEU A 64 2.17 0.16 -8.56
N PHE A 65 2.63 0.75 -7.46
CA PHE A 65 3.73 1.72 -7.48
C PHE A 65 5.07 1.07 -7.84
N LYS A 66 5.26 -0.22 -7.58
CA LYS A 66 6.43 -0.96 -8.07
C LYS A 66 6.39 -1.15 -9.59
N ALA A 67 5.21 -1.43 -10.16
CA ALA A 67 5.05 -1.55 -11.61
C ALA A 67 5.26 -0.19 -12.29
N LEU A 68 4.65 0.87 -11.76
CA LEU A 68 4.85 2.25 -12.24
C LEU A 68 6.31 2.71 -12.15
N GLU A 69 7.03 2.38 -11.07
CA GLU A 69 8.47 2.72 -10.96
C GLU A 69 9.30 2.07 -12.08
N ARG A 70 8.94 0.85 -12.50
CA ARG A 70 9.63 0.11 -13.56
C ARG A 70 9.30 0.65 -14.95
N THR A 71 8.08 1.07 -15.19
CA THR A 71 7.61 1.59 -16.49
C THR A 71 7.81 3.10 -16.66
N ALA A 72 8.19 3.80 -15.59
CA ALA A 72 8.42 5.24 -15.62
C ALA A 72 9.57 5.62 -16.56
N GLU A 73 9.27 6.52 -17.50
CA GLU A 73 10.23 7.05 -18.47
C GLU A 73 10.96 8.30 -17.96
N THR A 74 10.36 9.02 -17.01
CA THR A 74 10.93 10.24 -16.44
C THR A 74 11.50 9.98 -15.04
N GLN A 75 12.51 10.76 -14.67
CA GLN A 75 13.14 10.63 -13.36
C GLN A 75 12.19 11.06 -12.24
N GLU A 76 11.37 12.07 -12.50
CA GLU A 76 10.34 12.59 -11.61
C GLU A 76 9.32 11.50 -11.27
N LEU A 77 8.82 10.78 -12.27
CA LEU A 77 7.86 9.71 -12.07
C LEU A 77 8.49 8.53 -11.31
N LYS A 78 9.76 8.19 -11.58
CA LYS A 78 10.50 7.18 -10.80
C LYS A 78 10.63 7.57 -9.33
N ILE A 79 10.96 8.83 -9.04
CA ILE A 79 11.08 9.33 -7.67
C ILE A 79 9.73 9.29 -6.96
N LEU A 80 8.67 9.76 -7.61
CA LEU A 80 7.32 9.80 -7.05
C LEU A 80 6.82 8.40 -6.69
N THR A 81 6.88 7.48 -7.64
CA THR A 81 6.40 6.09 -7.49
C THR A 81 7.21 5.33 -6.43
N ARG A 82 8.54 5.50 -6.41
CA ARG A 82 9.40 4.95 -5.35
C ARG A 82 9.06 5.50 -3.98
N SER A 83 8.86 6.81 -3.86
CA SER A 83 8.54 7.47 -2.59
C SER A 83 7.23 6.91 -2.02
N TYR A 84 6.20 6.83 -2.87
CA TYR A 84 4.91 6.26 -2.47
C TYR A 84 5.02 4.79 -2.06
N ARG A 85 5.74 3.98 -2.83
CA ARG A 85 5.97 2.57 -2.49
C ARG A 85 6.64 2.42 -1.12
N ARG A 86 7.66 3.23 -0.83
CA ARG A 86 8.35 3.21 0.48
C ARG A 86 7.43 3.64 1.62
N HIS A 87 6.57 4.63 1.40
CA HIS A 87 5.57 5.02 2.39
C HIS A 87 4.64 3.85 2.70
N LEU A 88 4.10 3.15 1.70
CA LEU A 88 3.25 1.98 1.94
C LEU A 88 4.00 0.83 2.63
N GLU A 89 5.27 0.60 2.30
CA GLU A 89 6.12 -0.38 2.99
C GLU A 89 6.34 -0.03 4.47
N TYR A 90 6.47 1.26 4.78
CA TYR A 90 6.53 1.77 6.15
C TYR A 90 5.20 1.54 6.88
N GLU A 91 4.07 1.92 6.28
CA GLU A 91 2.74 1.73 6.89
C GLU A 91 2.43 0.24 7.16
N ILE A 92 2.80 -0.66 6.25
CA ILE A 92 2.70 -2.12 6.45
C ILE A 92 3.55 -2.58 7.63
N SER A 93 4.78 -2.07 7.72
CA SER A 93 5.68 -2.41 8.83
C SER A 93 5.15 -1.91 10.16
N ALA A 94 4.63 -0.68 10.19
CA ALA A 94 3.96 -0.09 11.35
C ALA A 94 2.71 -0.88 11.75
N PHE A 95 1.88 -1.31 10.80
CA PHE A 95 0.71 -2.16 11.06
C PHE A 95 1.12 -3.48 11.73
N ARG A 96 2.22 -4.08 11.28
CA ARG A 96 2.77 -5.32 11.86
C ARG A 96 3.27 -5.12 13.30
N GLU A 97 3.94 -3.99 13.56
CA GLU A 97 4.51 -3.66 14.87
C GLU A 97 3.44 -3.21 15.88
N ASN A 98 2.42 -2.48 15.44
CA ASN A 98 1.30 -1.99 16.27
C ASN A 98 0.19 -3.04 16.49
N GLY A 99 0.41 -4.27 15.99
CA GLY A 99 -0.47 -5.39 16.21
C GLY A 99 -1.81 -5.32 15.48
N GLY A 100 -1.85 -4.67 14.32
CA GLY A 100 -3.04 -4.57 13.46
C GLY A 100 -4.03 -3.49 13.88
N ARG A 101 -3.64 -2.60 14.81
CA ARG A 101 -4.37 -1.35 15.07
C ARG A 101 -3.81 -0.27 14.14
N SER A 102 -4.51 -0.01 13.04
CA SER A 102 -4.38 1.30 12.39
C SER A 102 -4.92 2.33 13.38
N GLU A 103 -4.06 3.18 13.93
CA GLU A 103 -4.53 4.42 14.53
C GLU A 103 -5.14 5.24 13.39
N ALA A 104 -6.46 5.11 13.22
CA ALA A 104 -7.24 6.18 12.67
C ALA A 104 -6.89 7.40 13.53
N SER A 105 -6.18 8.36 12.94
CA SER A 105 -6.07 9.72 13.45
C SER A 105 -7.47 10.30 13.47
N GLY A 106 -8.25 9.92 14.48
CA GLY A 106 -9.47 10.58 14.87
C GLY A 106 -9.04 11.90 15.46
N SER A 107 -9.09 12.94 14.64
CA SER A 107 -9.17 14.31 15.12
C SER A 107 -10.44 14.41 15.96
N GLY A 108 -10.30 14.15 17.26
CA GLY A 108 -11.19 14.73 18.24
C GLY A 108 -11.02 16.23 18.12
N ASN A 109 -12.09 16.92 17.75
CA ASN A 109 -12.20 18.33 18.00
C ASN A 109 -13.51 18.54 18.72
N GLU A 110 -13.37 18.79 20.02
CA GLU A 110 -14.30 19.56 20.83
C GLU A 110 -14.54 20.95 20.20
#